data_AF-A0A559PMN4-F1
#
_entry.id   AF-A0A559PMN4-F1
#
_cell.length_a   1.000
_cell.length_b   1.000
_cell.length_c   1.000
_cell.angle_alpha   90.00
_cell.angle_beta   90.00
_cell.angle_gamma   90.00
#
_symmetry.space_group_name_H-M   'P 1'
#
loop_
_entity.id
_entity.type
_entity.pdbx_description
1 polymer ?
#
loop_
_entity_poly.entity_id
_entity_poly.type
_entity_poly.pdbx_seq_one_letter_code
_entity_poly.pdbx_strand_id
1 'polypeptide(L)'
;MKNLFKLEVLKTNKTLTAKEQNGFRSKFKPFLNMDGLSSLCLEDDHLYIEYGTLSFNVDSFKDVLTNSGFPLNHENRKLKLADSSVV
;
A
#
# COMPACT_ATOMS: atom_id res chain seq x y z
N MET A 1 -24.17 -11.01 -3.44
CA MET A 1 -23.45 -9.74 -3.62
C MET A 1 -21.96 -10.06 -3.73
N LYS A 2 -21.26 -9.56 -4.75
CA LYS A 2 -19.79 -9.69 -4.80
C LYS A 2 -19.19 -8.57 -3.95
N ASN A 3 -18.25 -8.88 -3.05
CA ASN A 3 -17.49 -7.86 -2.33
C ASN A 3 -16.65 -7.08 -3.35
N LEU A 4 -16.93 -5.79 -3.49
CA LEU A 4 -16.20 -4.88 -4.39
C LEU A 4 -14.97 -4.25 -3.72
N PHE A 5 -14.81 -4.48 -2.41
CA PHE A 5 -13.73 -3.96 -1.60
C PHE A 5 -12.74 -5.06 -1.24
N LYS A 6 -11.46 -4.70 -1.19
CA LYS A 6 -10.36 -5.53 -0.71
C LYS A 6 -9.57 -4.78 0.34
N LEU A 7 -9.06 -5.55 1.30
CA LEU A 7 -8.09 -5.10 2.29
C LEU A 7 -6.73 -5.72 1.94
N GLU A 8 -5.73 -4.86 1.74
CA GLU A 8 -4.34 -5.25 1.56
C GLU A 8 -3.54 -4.80 2.79
N VAL A 9 -2.68 -5.68 3.30
CA VAL A 9 -1.79 -5.39 4.43
C VAL A 9 -0.36 -5.36 3.94
N LEU A 10 0.29 -4.20 4.04
CA LEU A 10 1.67 -4.01 3.63
C LEU A 10 2.58 -3.89 4.84
N LYS A 11 3.53 -4.81 4.94
CA LYS A 11 4.54 -4.78 6.01
C LYS A 11 5.67 -3.79 5.71
N THR A 12 6.12 -3.02 6.69
CA THR A 12 7.33 -2.21 6.54
C THR A 12 8.59 -3.06 6.72
N ASN A 13 9.74 -2.58 6.25
CA ASN A 13 11.04 -3.24 6.48
C ASN A 13 11.64 -2.93 7.86
N LYS A 14 10.96 -2.09 8.65
CA LYS A 14 11.35 -1.68 10.01
C LYS A 14 10.12 -1.21 10.80
N THR A 15 10.17 -1.32 12.12
CA THR A 15 9.18 -0.69 13.00
C THR A 15 9.34 0.83 12.95
N LEU A 16 8.25 1.55 12.74
CA LEU A 16 8.19 3.01 12.66
C LEU A 16 8.04 3.61 14.05
N THR A 17 8.88 4.59 14.35
CA THR A 17 8.70 5.43 15.54
C THR A 17 7.44 6.28 15.43
N ALA A 18 6.86 6.72 16.56
CA ALA A 18 5.70 7.62 16.56
C ALA A 18 5.91 8.89 15.72
N LYS A 19 7.14 9.43 15.68
CA LYS A 19 7.50 10.58 14.84
C LYS A 19 7.42 10.26 13.35
N GLU A 20 7.93 9.11 12.95
CA GLU A 20 7.86 8.64 11.56
C GLU A 20 6.42 8.35 11.14
N GLN A 21 5.64 7.69 12.01
CA GLN A 21 4.22 7.44 11.77
C GLN A 21 3.46 8.75 11.52
N ASN A 22 3.67 9.76 12.36
CA ASN A 22 3.03 11.08 12.16
C ASN A 22 3.48 11.76 10.86
N GLY A 23 4.76 11.64 10.49
CA GLY A 23 5.28 12.13 9.22
C GLY A 23 4.61 11.46 8.01
N PHE A 24 4.50 10.13 8.02
CA PHE A 24 3.85 9.39 6.96
C PHE A 24 2.34 9.61 6.92
N ARG A 25 1.64 9.63 8.06
CA ARG A 25 0.21 9.96 8.13
C ARG A 25 -0.08 11.33 7.50
N SER A 26 0.77 12.32 7.76
CA SER A 26 0.66 13.64 7.14
C SER A 26 0.88 13.60 5.62
N LYS A 27 1.86 12.81 5.15
CA LYS A 27 2.12 12.59 3.72
C LYS A 27 1.00 11.81 3.02
N PHE A 28 0.32 10.91 3.71
CA PHE A 28 -0.73 10.05 3.15
C PHE A 28 -2.11 10.69 3.14
N LYS A 29 -2.33 11.73 3.95
CA LYS A 29 -3.59 12.46 4.01
C LYS A 29 -4.15 12.87 2.64
N PRO A 30 -3.35 13.34 1.66
CA PRO A 30 -3.84 13.65 0.31
C PRO A 30 -4.33 12.41 -0.46
N PHE A 31 -3.79 11.22 -0.19
CA PHE A 31 -4.18 9.98 -0.88
C PHE A 31 -5.60 9.52 -0.52
N LEU A 32 -6.12 9.90 0.66
CA LEU A 32 -7.49 9.58 1.07
C LEU A 32 -8.57 10.17 0.14
N ASN A 33 -8.20 11.11 -0.74
CA ASN A 33 -9.10 11.68 -1.75
C ASN A 33 -9.00 10.96 -3.11
N MET A 34 -8.18 9.92 -3.24
CA MET A 34 -8.05 9.15 -4.48
C MET A 34 -9.29 8.29 -4.69
N ASP A 35 -9.81 8.31 -5.93
CA ASP A 35 -10.94 7.46 -6.28
C ASP A 35 -10.62 5.98 -6.07
N GLY A 36 -11.59 5.26 -5.52
CA GLY A 36 -11.44 3.85 -5.17
C GLY A 36 -10.63 3.55 -3.91
N LEU A 37 -9.96 4.51 -3.27
CA LEU A 37 -9.33 4.29 -1.96
C LEU A 37 -10.33 4.59 -0.85
N SER A 38 -10.65 3.59 -0.01
CA SER A 38 -11.62 3.72 1.07
C SER A 38 -10.97 4.08 2.39
N SER A 39 -9.86 3.42 2.74
CA SER A 39 -9.16 3.72 3.99
C SER A 39 -7.66 3.43 3.91
N LEU A 40 -6.89 4.18 4.71
CA LEU A 40 -5.47 3.96 4.98
C LEU A 40 -5.23 4.02 6.49
N CYS A 41 -4.79 2.91 7.09
CA CYS A 41 -4.41 2.87 8.51
C CYS A 41 -2.95 2.49 8.64
N LEU A 42 -2.15 3.33 9.32
CA LEU A 42 -0.73 3.08 9.56
C LEU A 42 -0.52 2.74 11.04
N GLU A 43 -0.02 1.54 11.28
CA GLU A 43 0.46 1.03 12.57
C GLU A 43 1.99 0.93 12.57
N ASP A 44 2.54 0.42 13.67
CA ASP A 44 3.98 0.37 13.95
C ASP A 44 4.80 -0.24 12.80
N ASP A 45 4.38 -1.37 12.23
CA ASP A 45 5.10 -2.05 11.14
C ASP A 45 4.18 -2.47 9.97
N HIS A 46 2.95 -1.99 9.94
CA HIS A 46 1.95 -2.35 8.94
C HIS A 46 1.19 -1.13 8.42
N LEU A 47 0.93 -1.11 7.11
CA LEU A 47 -0.02 -0.22 6.47
C LEU A 47 -1.18 -1.05 5.93
N TYR A 48 -2.38 -0.74 6.40
CA TYR A 48 -3.64 -1.34 5.95
C TYR A 48 -4.26 -0.43 4.89
N ILE A 49 -4.61 -1.03 3.75
CA ILE A 49 -5.16 -0.33 2.60
C ILE A 49 -6.47 -1.00 2.23
N GLU A 50 -7.58 -0.28 2.38
CA GLU A 50 -8.89 -0.73 1.91
C GLU A 50 -9.25 0.01 0.63
N TYR A 51 -9.59 -0.73 -0.43
CA TYR A 51 -9.83 -0.15 -1.74
C TYR A 51 -10.83 -0.94 -2.57
N GLY A 52 -11.50 -0.23 -3.48
CA GLY A 52 -12.39 -0.79 -4.49
C GLY A 52 -11.60 -1.36 -5.66
N THR A 53 -11.84 -2.63 -6.01
CA THR A 53 -11.03 -3.33 -7.03
C THR A 53 -11.26 -2.86 -8.47
N LEU A 54 -12.30 -2.07 -8.72
CA LEU A 54 -12.64 -1.56 -10.05
C LEU A 54 -12.01 -0.20 -10.35
N SER A 55 -11.75 0.60 -9.32
CA SER A 55 -11.30 2.00 -9.45
C SER A 55 -9.92 2.26 -8.86
N PHE A 56 -9.32 1.28 -8.16
CA PHE A 56 -8.01 1.45 -7.51
C PHE A 56 -7.03 0.33 -7.86
N ASN A 57 -5.83 0.74 -8.29
CA ASN A 57 -4.71 -0.16 -8.55
C ASN A 57 -3.72 -0.12 -7.37
N VAL A 58 -3.78 -1.15 -6.51
CA VAL A 58 -2.93 -1.24 -5.33
C VAL A 58 -1.45 -1.37 -5.67
N ASP A 59 -1.09 -2.01 -6.78
CA ASP A 59 0.31 -2.22 -7.15
C ASP A 59 0.96 -0.89 -7.58
N SER A 60 0.26 -0.10 -8.39
CA SER A 60 0.70 1.27 -8.69
C SER A 60 0.80 2.14 -7.42
N PHE A 61 -0.09 1.93 -6.45
CA PHE A 61 -0.02 2.64 -5.19
C PHE A 61 1.19 2.21 -4.33
N LYS A 62 1.60 0.93 -4.35
CA LYS A 62 2.84 0.46 -3.70
C LYS A 62 4.08 1.15 -4.27
N ASP A 63 4.09 1.43 -5.57
CA ASP A 63 5.16 2.21 -6.22
C ASP A 63 5.17 3.67 -5.75
N VAL A 64 3.99 4.30 -5.65
CA VAL A 64 3.86 5.67 -5.09
C VAL A 64 4.36 5.73 -3.65
N LEU A 65 3.98 4.76 -2.81
CA LEU A 65 4.44 4.66 -1.43
C LEU A 65 5.97 4.54 -1.37
N THR A 66 6.55 3.65 -2.16
CA THR A 66 8.00 3.49 -2.29
C THR A 66 8.68 4.81 -2.67
N ASN A 67 8.18 5.49 -3.71
CA ASN A 67 8.74 6.74 -4.22
C ASN A 67 8.61 7.89 -3.20
N SER A 68 7.62 7.83 -2.30
CA SER A 68 7.46 8.79 -1.19
C SER A 68 8.43 8.59 -0.01
N GLY A 69 9.26 7.54 -0.10
CA GLY A 69 10.20 7.11 0.94
C GLY A 69 9.56 6.25 2.03
N PHE A 70 8.36 5.68 1.80
CA PHE A 70 7.74 4.77 2.75
C PHE A 70 8.52 3.43 2.75
N PRO A 71 8.93 2.92 3.93
CA PRO A 71 9.84 1.78 4.02
C PRO A 71 9.12 0.45 3.83
N LEU A 72 8.58 0.19 2.64
CA LEU A 72 7.93 -1.07 2.29
C LEU A 72 8.92 -2.24 2.29
N ASN A 73 8.51 -3.36 2.89
CA ASN A 73 9.24 -4.62 2.75
C ASN A 73 9.23 -5.09 1.29
N HIS A 74 10.35 -5.64 0.82
CA HIS A 74 10.52 -6.18 -0.53
C HIS A 74 9.54 -7.30 -0.87
N GLU A 75 9.06 -8.05 0.12
CA GLU A 75 8.05 -9.09 -0.12
C GLU A 75 6.72 -8.52 -0.63
N ASN A 76 6.37 -7.28 -0.23
CA ASN A 76 5.19 -6.60 -0.76
C ASN A 76 5.37 -6.12 -2.21
N ARG A 77 6.61 -6.12 -2.74
CA ARG A 77 6.94 -5.71 -4.11
C ARG A 77 6.92 -6.86 -5.12
N LYS A 78 6.54 -8.07 -4.73
CA LYS A 78 6.42 -9.20 -5.67
C LYS A 78 5.22 -9.00 -6.62
N LEU A 79 5.38 -8.06 -7.55
CA LEU A 79 4.81 -8.16 -8.89
C LEU A 79 5.36 -9.44 -9.53
N LYS A 80 4.47 -10.20 -10.15
CA LYS A 80 4.76 -11.43 -10.88
C LYS A 80 5.93 -11.23 -11.86
N LEU A 81 7.11 -11.74 -11.51
CA LEU A 81 8.18 -12.07 -12.45
C LEU A 81 8.48 -13.56 -12.30
N ALA A 82 7.53 -14.39 -12.74
CA ALA A 82 7.75 -15.81 -13.01
C ALA A 82 6.56 -16.35 -13.81
N ASP A 83 6.49 -15.98 -15.10
CA ASP A 83 6.19 -16.94 -16.16
C ASP A 83 6.47 -16.29 -17.53
N SER A 84 7.74 -16.26 -17.89
CA SER A 84 8.19 -16.14 -19.28
C SER A 84 9.42 -17.02 -19.43
N SER A 85 9.19 -18.32 -19.23
CA SER A 85 9.99 -19.37 -19.83
C SER A 85 9.04 -20.20 -20.67
N VAL A 86 8.67 -19.66 -21.82
CA VAL A 86 8.04 -20.42 -22.91
C VAL A 86 9.04 -20.41 -24.05
N VAL A 87 9.74 -21.56 -24.15
CA VAL A 87 10.51 -22.16 -25.25
C VAL A 87 11.45 -21.29 -26.08
#